data_AF-A0AAE4VGW1-F1
#
_entry.id   AF-A0AAE4VGW1-F1
#
_cell.length_a   1.000
_cell.length_b   1.000
_cell.length_c   1.000
_cell.angle_alpha   90.00
_cell.angle_beta   90.00
_cell.angle_gamma   90.00
#
_symmetry.space_group_name_H-M   'P 1'
#
loop_
_entity.id
_entity.type
_entity.pdbx_description
1 polymer ?
#
loop_
_entity_poly.entity_id
_entity_poly.type
_entity_poly.pdbx_seq_one_letter_code
_entity_poly.pdbx_strand_id
1 'polypeptide(L)'
;MDELETLEQRVGEKWAAAAASRAPQWDLDEDLLDLSNWSTGEPVTAPVMQFPRERWASYPAKRTATLMMCEKLLDNADELTDQVWVLLCAAMVYGGRTRIA
;
A
#
# COMPACT_ATOMS: atom_id res chain seq x y z
N MET A 1 13.69 -4.30 16.49
CA MET A 1 13.01 -4.56 15.20
C MET A 1 11.51 -4.35 15.39
N ASP A 2 10.97 -4.81 16.52
CA ASP A 2 9.59 -4.65 16.99
C ASP A 2 9.02 -3.23 16.91
N GLU A 3 9.83 -2.20 17.16
CA GLU A 3 9.37 -0.80 17.14
C GLU A 3 8.93 -0.34 15.73
N LEU A 4 9.66 -0.76 14.68
CA LEU A 4 9.31 -0.40 13.31
C LEU A 4 8.08 -1.17 12.83
N GLU A 5 8.00 -2.46 13.15
CA GLU A 5 6.86 -3.30 12.80
C GLU A 5 5.57 -2.78 13.45
N THR A 6 5.65 -2.44 14.74
CA THR A 6 4.53 -1.81 15.47
C THR A 6 4.11 -0.49 14.83
N LEU A 7 5.08 0.34 14.40
CA LEU A 7 4.81 1.59 13.70
C LEU A 7 4.16 1.35 12.33
N GLU A 8 4.64 0.37 11.56
CA GLU A 8 4.07 0.00 10.26
C GLU A 8 2.62 -0.45 10.39
N GLN A 9 2.32 -1.28 11.38
CA GLN A 9 0.96 -1.72 11.66
C GLN A 9 0.06 -0.53 12.03
N ARG A 10 0.46 0.27 13.03
CA ARG A 10 -0.34 1.40 13.53
C ARG A 10 -0.64 2.43 12.44
N VAL A 11 0.38 2.84 11.69
CA VAL A 11 0.22 3.84 10.62
C VAL A 11 -0.53 3.23 9.43
N GLY A 12 -0.33 1.93 9.15
CA GLY A 12 -1.06 1.19 8.13
C GLY A 12 -2.56 1.13 8.39
N GLU A 13 -2.97 0.78 9.61
CA GLU A 13 -4.38 0.77 10.03
C GLU A 13 -5.04 2.15 9.89
N LYS A 14 -4.34 3.20 10.36
CA LYS A 14 -4.80 4.58 10.24
C LYS A 14 -4.96 5.03 8.79
N TRP A 15 -3.98 4.70 7.95
CA TRP A 15 -4.05 4.99 6.52
C TRP A 15 -5.19 4.24 5.83
N ALA A 16 -5.39 2.96 6.15
CA ALA A 16 -6.48 2.17 5.60
C ALA A 16 -7.85 2.76 5.95
N ALA A 17 -8.05 3.20 7.19
CA ALA A 17 -9.27 3.88 7.61
C ALA A 17 -9.51 5.19 6.84
N ALA A 18 -8.47 6.03 6.68
CA ALA A 18 -8.55 7.26 5.90
C ALA A 18 -8.73 7.02 4.40
N ALA A 19 -8.19 5.92 3.87
CA ALA A 19 -8.37 5.53 2.47
C ALA A 19 -9.78 5.04 2.21
N ALA A 20 -10.40 4.32 3.15
CA ALA A 20 -11.78 3.86 3.02
C ALA A 20 -12.78 5.02 2.93
N SER A 21 -12.57 6.12 3.65
CA SER A 21 -13.42 7.30 3.55
C SER A 21 -13.25 8.08 2.25
N ARG A 22 -12.07 7.98 1.62
CA ARG A 22 -11.74 8.62 0.34
C ARG A 22 -11.89 7.70 -0.86
N ALA A 23 -12.18 6.42 -0.64
CA ALA A 23 -12.31 5.45 -1.70
C ALA A 23 -13.42 5.92 -2.65
N PRO A 24 -13.17 5.90 -3.97
CA PRO A 24 -14.28 6.06 -4.90
C PRO A 24 -15.32 4.99 -4.58
N GLN A 25 -16.59 5.37 -4.55
CA GLN A 25 -17.69 4.41 -4.55
C GLN A 25 -17.69 3.74 -5.92
N TRP A 26 -16.79 2.79 -6.12
CA TRP A 26 -16.82 1.95 -7.29
C TRP A 26 -18.02 1.04 -7.15
N ASP A 27 -18.97 1.18 -8.06
CA ASP A 27 -20.09 0.23 -8.23
C ASP A 27 -19.53 -1.05 -8.86
N LEU A 28 -18.73 -1.78 -8.07
CA LEU A 28 -18.21 -3.08 -8.44
C LEU A 28 -19.31 -4.09 -8.12
N ASP A 29 -19.75 -4.82 -9.15
CA ASP A 29 -20.56 -6.02 -8.93
C ASP A 29 -19.86 -6.92 -7.89
N GLU A 30 -20.59 -7.38 -6.88
CA GLU A 30 -20.03 -8.24 -5.83
C GLU A 30 -19.39 -9.51 -6.44
N ASP A 31 -19.89 -9.95 -7.60
CA ASP A 31 -19.35 -11.06 -8.39
C ASP A 31 -17.93 -10.81 -8.94
N LEU A 32 -17.49 -9.55 -9.13
CA LEU A 32 -16.12 -9.24 -9.57
C LEU A 32 -15.06 -9.59 -8.52
N LEU A 33 -15.46 -9.67 -7.24
CA LEU A 33 -14.59 -10.01 -6.12
C LEU A 33 -14.84 -11.43 -5.62
N ASP A 34 -15.78 -12.18 -6.22
CA ASP A 34 -16.01 -13.58 -5.90
C ASP A 34 -14.85 -14.45 -6.43
N LEU A 35 -13.87 -14.64 -5.55
CA LEU A 35 -12.71 -15.50 -5.81
C LEU A 35 -13.06 -17.01 -5.75
N SER A 36 -14.31 -17.39 -5.43
CA SER A 36 -14.71 -18.81 -5.30
C SER A 36 -14.61 -19.56 -6.64
N ASN A 37 -14.80 -18.86 -7.75
CA ASN A 37 -14.64 -19.37 -9.11
C ASN A 37 -13.26 -19.07 -9.71
N TRP A 38 -12.35 -18.45 -8.95
CA TRP A 38 -10.99 -18.21 -9.41
C TRP A 38 -10.27 -19.54 -9.55
N SER A 39 -10.12 -20.00 -10.79
CA SER A 39 -9.47 -21.29 -11.04
C SER A 39 -8.08 -21.28 -10.39
N THR A 40 -7.78 -22.29 -9.58
CA THR A 40 -6.41 -22.66 -9.19
C THR A 40 -5.68 -23.28 -10.38
N GLY A 41 -5.84 -22.67 -11.56
CA GLY A 41 -5.40 -23.20 -12.85
C GLY A 41 -3.98 -23.70 -12.75
N GLU A 42 -3.72 -24.84 -13.40
CA GLU A 42 -2.38 -25.41 -13.48
C GLU A 42 -1.39 -24.29 -13.85
N PRO A 43 -0.22 -24.22 -13.17
CA PRO A 43 0.73 -23.14 -13.37
C PRO A 43 0.98 -23.00 -14.86
N VAL A 44 0.74 -21.80 -15.39
CA VAL A 44 0.82 -21.52 -16.83
C VAL A 44 2.15 -22.02 -17.37
N THR A 45 2.11 -23.14 -18.09
CA THR A 45 3.29 -23.85 -18.63
C THR A 45 3.79 -23.22 -19.94
N ALA A 46 2.94 -22.41 -20.59
CA ALA A 46 3.36 -21.56 -21.68
C ALA A 46 4.27 -20.44 -21.14
N PRO A 47 5.39 -20.12 -21.80
CA PRO A 47 6.24 -18.99 -21.43
C PRO A 47 5.50 -17.68 -21.75
N VAL A 48 4.54 -17.32 -20.91
CA VAL A 48 3.94 -15.99 -20.90
C VAL A 48 5.06 -15.05 -20.48
N MET A 49 5.23 -13.95 -21.21
CA MET A 49 6.12 -12.87 -20.78
C MET A 49 5.61 -12.33 -19.44
N GLN A 50 6.15 -12.87 -18.34
CA GLN A 50 5.92 -12.34 -17.01
C GLN A 50 6.94 -11.22 -16.81
N PHE A 51 6.46 -10.01 -16.57
CA PHE A 51 7.33 -8.95 -16.10
C PHE A 51 8.01 -9.42 -14.80
N PRO A 52 9.31 -9.15 -14.62
CA PRO A 52 10.00 -9.47 -13.37
C PRO A 52 9.22 -8.89 -12.20
N ARG A 53 8.99 -9.70 -11.15
CA ARG A 53 8.35 -9.21 -9.92
C ARG A 53 9.16 -8.05 -9.37
N GLU A 54 8.48 -6.97 -9.03
CA GLU A 54 9.14 -5.86 -8.35
C GLU A 54 9.65 -6.32 -6.98
N ARG A 55 10.92 -6.04 -6.69
CA ARG A 55 11.56 -6.32 -5.42
C ARG A 55 12.01 -5.01 -4.79
N TRP A 56 11.86 -4.90 -3.48
CA TRP A 56 12.16 -3.68 -2.73
C TRP A 56 12.98 -4.01 -1.48
N ALA A 57 14.07 -3.28 -1.28
CA ALA A 57 14.81 -3.28 -0.02
C ALA A 57 14.27 -2.17 0.88
N SER A 58 13.94 -2.49 2.13
CA SER A 58 13.50 -1.52 3.14
C SER A 58 14.70 -1.09 4.00
N TYR A 59 14.89 0.23 4.16
CA TYR A 59 15.90 0.80 5.04
C TYR A 59 15.23 1.24 6.35
N PRO A 60 15.44 0.54 7.48
CA PRO A 60 14.65 0.74 8.70
C PRO A 60 14.57 2.21 9.14
N ALA A 61 15.70 2.90 9.28
CA ALA A 61 15.72 4.29 9.73
C ALA A 61 14.98 5.26 8.78
N LYS A 62 15.14 5.08 7.46
CA LYS A 62 14.41 5.91 6.47
C LYS A 62 12.92 5.60 6.51
N ARG A 63 12.56 4.32 6.66
CA ARG A 63 11.18 3.87 6.76
C ARG A 63 10.50 4.44 8.00
N THR A 64 11.14 4.37 9.17
CA THR A 64 10.65 4.99 10.41
C THR A 64 10.42 6.48 10.21
N ALA A 65 11.39 7.21 9.66
CA ALA A 65 11.26 8.65 9.41
C ALA A 65 10.08 8.98 8.49
N THR A 66 9.92 8.23 7.39
CA THR A 66 8.78 8.40 6.48
C THR A 66 7.45 8.11 7.17
N LEU A 67 7.35 7.02 7.93
CA LEU A 67 6.11 6.64 8.62
C LEU A 67 5.71 7.66 9.69
N MET A 68 6.67 8.23 10.42
CA MET A 68 6.38 9.31 11.38
C MET A 68 5.82 10.56 10.67
N MET A 69 6.33 10.91 9.49
CA MET A 69 5.79 12.01 8.69
C MET A 69 4.38 11.69 8.17
N CYS A 70 4.16 10.48 7.66
CA CYS A 70 2.85 10.01 7.22
C CYS A 70 1.83 10.03 8.38
N GLU A 71 2.21 9.57 9.57
CA GLU A 71 1.35 9.55 10.75
C GLU A 71 0.86 10.97 11.11
N LYS A 72 1.76 11.96 11.04
CA LYS A 72 1.45 13.38 11.26
C LYS A 72 0.53 13.98 10.22
N LEU A 73 0.69 13.61 8.96
CA LEU A 73 -0.24 14.03 7.90
C LEU A 73 -1.61 13.38 8.08
N LEU A 74 -1.64 12.10 8.49
CA LEU A 74 -2.88 11.38 8.78
C LEU A 74 -3.62 11.92 10.02
N ASP A 75 -2.95 12.62 10.94
CA ASP A 75 -3.63 13.33 12.04
C ASP A 75 -4.59 14.42 11.50
N ASN A 76 -4.33 14.94 10.31
CA ASN A 76 -5.11 15.99 9.66
C ASN A 76 -5.64 15.52 8.30
N ALA A 77 -5.97 14.22 8.19
CA ALA A 77 -6.31 13.58 6.92
C ALA A 77 -7.48 14.28 6.18
N ASP A 78 -8.46 14.82 6.89
CA ASP A 78 -9.63 15.48 6.28
C ASP A 78 -9.30 16.83 5.64
N GLU A 79 -8.19 17.46 6.05
CA GLU A 79 -7.75 18.77 5.54
C GLU A 79 -6.75 18.63 4.38
N LEU A 80 -6.29 17.42 4.07
CA LEU A 80 -5.33 17.17 3.01
C LEU A 80 -5.96 17.38 1.63
N THR A 81 -5.32 18.23 0.83
CA THR A 81 -5.62 18.33 -0.61
C THR A 81 -5.36 17.00 -1.31
N ASP A 82 -6.03 16.76 -2.44
CA ASP A 82 -5.84 15.54 -3.23
C ASP A 82 -4.40 15.31 -3.66
N GLN A 83 -3.68 16.38 -3.99
CA GLN A 83 -2.26 16.30 -4.35
C GLN A 83 -1.41 15.78 -3.19
N VAL A 84 -1.62 16.32 -1.98
CA VAL A 84 -0.88 15.89 -0.80
C VAL A 84 -1.28 14.47 -0.39
N TRP A 85 -2.55 14.09 -0.58
CA TRP A 85 -3.01 12.73 -0.36
C TRP A 85 -2.34 11.71 -1.29
N VAL A 86 -2.21 12.01 -2.59
CA VAL A 86 -1.50 11.14 -3.53
C VAL A 86 -0.03 11.00 -3.14
N LEU A 87 0.61 12.10 -2.73
CA LEU A 87 1.99 12.06 -2.23
C LEU A 87 2.12 11.23 -0.95
N LEU A 88 1.14 11.32 -0.04
CA LEU A 88 1.06 10.49 1.16
C LEU A 88 0.94 9.01 0.79
N CYS A 89 0.07 8.64 -0.15
CA CYS A 89 -0.07 7.27 -0.63
C CYS A 89 1.25 6.76 -1.24
N ALA A 90 1.94 7.57 -2.04
CA ALA A 90 3.25 7.22 -2.57
C ALA A 90 4.30 7.03 -1.46
N ALA A 91 4.31 7.89 -0.44
CA ALA A 91 5.21 7.76 0.71
C ALA A 91 4.90 6.51 1.55
N MET A 92 3.62 6.15 1.73
CA MET A 92 3.21 4.93 2.43
C MET A 92 3.73 3.67 1.73
N VAL A 93 3.66 3.62 0.40
CA VAL A 93 4.06 2.45 -0.39
C VAL A 93 5.58 2.36 -0.60
N TYR A 94 6.22 3.48 -0.96
CA TYR A 94 7.62 3.50 -1.43
C TYR A 94 8.60 4.19 -0.47
N GLY A 95 8.10 4.99 0.47
CA GLY A 95 8.92 5.77 1.38
C GLY A 95 9.84 4.89 2.24
N GLY A 96 11.13 5.21 2.24
CA GLY A 96 12.15 4.43 2.94
C GLY A 96 12.51 3.10 2.28
N ARG A 97 12.01 2.84 1.07
CA ARG A 97 12.30 1.64 0.29
C ARG A 97 13.09 2.00 -0.97
N THR A 98 13.84 1.06 -1.51
CA THR A 98 14.53 1.21 -2.80
C THR A 98 14.31 -0.02 -3.64
N ARG A 99 13.94 0.18 -4.89
CA ARG A 99 13.75 -0.91 -5.85
C ARG A 99 15.07 -1.64 -6.05
N ILE A 100 15.03 -2.95 -5.95
CA ILE A 100 16.12 -3.85 -6.27
C ILE A 100 15.69 -4.70 -7.46
N ALA A 101 16.66 -5.02 -8.32
CA ALA A 101 16.46 -5.81 -9.54
C ALA A 101 15.74 -7.13 -9.25
#